data_AF-A0AAE3NGL3-F1
#
_entry.id   AF-A0AAE3NGL3-F1
#
_cell.length_a   1.000
_cell.length_b   1.000
_cell.length_c   1.000
_cell.angle_alpha   90.00
_cell.angle_beta   90.00
_cell.angle_gamma   90.00
#
_symmetry.space_group_name_H-M   'P 1'
#
loop_
_entity.id
_entity.type
_entity.pdbx_description
1 polymer ?
#
loop_
_entity_poly.entity_id
_entity_poly.type
_entity_poly.pdbx_seq_one_letter_code
_entity_poly.pdbx_strand_id
1 'polypeptide(L)'
;MMLLATAVVVVKPGHAAEPAGSLIGALSSCRKDIFAAIGARQEALSALTTVKQRAGGVAFIAVPDRDKDDASAVRFSAPYQDAGVPLIAYFDEVRDIGALGKYYAWGFIVPGKLDDVARQVAPRIAESKRLRATEGVYVRSEQWKDGHWQADDQLTGDTPPAPGTVERVLLIEDAEPGFPGAVRIGCSLQGSVTAEMLATERPDL
;
A
#
# COMPACT_ATOMS: atom_id res chain seq x y z
N MET A 1 -34.21 22.96 51.07
CA MET A 1 -33.07 23.16 50.14
C MET A 1 -32.54 21.79 49.75
N MET A 2 -32.87 21.32 48.55
CA MET A 2 -32.26 20.12 47.95
C MET A 2 -31.60 20.60 46.65
N LEU A 3 -30.27 20.59 46.59
CA LEU A 3 -29.51 20.83 45.37
C LEU A 3 -29.37 19.49 44.63
N LEU A 4 -29.98 19.38 43.44
CA LEU A 4 -29.62 18.34 42.48
C LEU A 4 -28.35 18.79 41.76
N ALA A 5 -27.27 18.03 41.91
CA ALA A 5 -26.06 18.17 41.11
C ALA A 5 -26.22 17.36 39.82
N THR A 6 -26.36 18.05 38.69
CA THR A 6 -26.40 17.44 37.36
C THR A 6 -24.97 17.12 36.93
N ALA A 7 -24.61 15.83 36.86
CA ALA A 7 -23.35 15.41 36.29
C ALA A 7 -23.42 15.52 34.76
N VAL A 8 -22.67 16.45 34.17
CA VAL A 8 -22.48 16.54 32.73
C VAL A 8 -21.43 15.50 32.33
N VAL A 9 -21.87 14.40 31.72
CA VAL A 9 -20.97 13.45 31.06
C VAL A 9 -20.46 14.14 29.79
N VAL A 10 -19.22 14.62 29.83
CA VAL A 10 -18.51 15.06 28.63
C VAL A 10 -18.18 13.81 27.83
N VAL A 11 -19.00 13.50 26.83
CA VAL A 11 -18.64 12.55 25.78
C VAL A 11 -17.48 13.19 25.02
N LYS A 12 -16.26 12.72 25.27
CA LYS A 12 -15.14 13.01 24.38
C LYS A 12 -15.54 12.47 23.00
N PRO A 13 -15.43 13.27 21.92
CA PRO A 13 -15.52 12.68 20.59
C PRO A 13 -14.47 11.58 20.53
N GLY A 14 -14.94 10.33 20.38
CA GLY A 14 -14.06 9.25 20.00
C GLY A 14 -13.40 9.70 18.70
N HIS A 15 -12.07 9.70 18.67
CA HIS A 15 -11.37 9.74 17.40
C HIS A 15 -11.78 8.47 16.67
N ALA A 16 -12.84 8.54 15.86
CA ALA A 16 -12.95 7.67 14.72
C ALA A 16 -11.66 7.92 13.95
N ALA A 17 -10.77 6.94 13.96
CA ALA A 17 -9.60 6.98 13.10
C ALA A 17 -10.10 7.27 11.69
N GLU A 18 -9.78 8.43 11.13
CA GLU A 18 -9.99 8.66 9.72
C GLU A 18 -9.32 7.48 9.01
N PRO A 19 -10.04 6.69 8.20
CA PRO A 19 -9.33 5.85 7.27
C PRO A 19 -8.58 6.85 6.41
N ALA A 20 -7.25 6.72 6.36
CA ALA A 20 -6.47 7.03 5.17
C ALA A 20 -7.33 7.62 4.02
N GLY A 21 -7.52 8.94 4.00
CA GLY A 21 -8.58 9.59 3.19
C GLY A 21 -8.41 9.42 1.67
N SER A 22 -7.34 8.77 1.25
CA SER A 22 -6.91 8.52 -0.12
C SER A 22 -6.40 7.07 -0.27
N LEU A 23 -6.45 6.53 -1.48
CA LEU A 23 -5.90 5.22 -1.83
C LEU A 23 -4.40 5.15 -1.55
N ILE A 24 -3.63 6.19 -1.88
CA ILE A 24 -2.19 6.26 -1.56
C ILE A 24 -1.97 6.21 -0.05
N GLY A 25 -2.76 6.96 0.73
CA GLY A 25 -2.66 6.93 2.18
C GLY A 25 -2.91 5.52 2.73
N ALA A 26 -3.92 4.83 2.22
CA ALA A 26 -4.29 3.49 2.71
C ALA A 26 -3.22 2.46 2.34
N LEU A 27 -2.75 2.53 1.09
CA LEU A 27 -1.66 1.73 0.56
C LEU A 27 -0.40 1.90 1.40
N SER A 28 -0.02 3.13 1.75
CA SER A 28 1.27 3.44 2.37
C SER A 28 1.56 2.75 3.70
N SER A 29 0.52 2.25 4.39
CA SER A 29 0.67 1.44 5.59
C SER A 29 1.21 0.03 5.32
N CYS A 30 1.14 -0.44 4.07
CA CYS A 30 1.46 -1.80 3.63
C CYS A 30 0.65 -2.89 4.34
N ARG A 31 -0.61 -2.57 4.64
CA ARG A 31 -1.58 -3.44 5.31
C ARG A 31 -2.82 -3.60 4.46
N LYS A 32 -3.70 -4.52 4.87
CA LYS A 32 -5.00 -4.80 4.25
C LYS A 32 -5.96 -3.61 4.11
N ASP A 33 -5.70 -2.49 4.78
CA ASP A 33 -6.57 -1.30 4.77
C ASP A 33 -6.79 -0.75 3.35
N ILE A 34 -5.84 -0.95 2.44
CA ILE A 34 -6.00 -0.60 1.03
C ILE A 34 -7.20 -1.30 0.38
N PHE A 35 -7.49 -2.55 0.72
CA PHE A 35 -8.62 -3.29 0.12
C PHE A 35 -9.97 -2.75 0.59
N ALA A 36 -10.05 -2.31 1.85
CA ALA A 36 -11.21 -1.58 2.33
C ALA A 36 -11.35 -0.22 1.63
N ALA A 37 -10.24 0.50 1.40
CA ALA A 37 -10.24 1.77 0.69
C ALA A 37 -10.63 1.62 -0.81
N ILE A 38 -10.23 0.52 -1.46
CA ILE A 38 -10.68 0.13 -2.80
C ILE A 38 -12.19 -0.16 -2.78
N GLY A 39 -12.66 -0.96 -1.81
CA GLY A 39 -14.09 -1.28 -1.68
C GLY A 39 -14.96 -0.04 -1.49
N ALA A 40 -14.53 0.90 -0.65
CA ALA A 40 -15.22 2.18 -0.45
C ALA A 40 -15.26 3.06 -1.72
N ARG A 41 -14.42 2.78 -2.72
CA ARG A 41 -14.33 3.51 -4.00
C ARG A 41 -14.70 2.63 -5.19
N GLN A 42 -15.35 1.49 -4.96
CA GLN A 42 -15.58 0.46 -5.98
C GLN A 42 -16.31 1.03 -7.20
N GLU A 43 -17.40 1.79 -7.01
CA GLU A 43 -18.15 2.36 -8.13
C GLU A 43 -17.28 3.23 -9.04
N ALA A 44 -16.52 4.16 -8.45
CA ALA A 44 -15.65 5.07 -9.19
C ALA A 44 -14.49 4.33 -9.87
N LEU A 45 -13.90 3.32 -9.21
CA LEU A 45 -12.82 2.52 -9.78
C LEU A 45 -13.32 1.56 -10.86
N SER A 46 -14.52 0.99 -10.73
CA SER A 46 -15.15 0.11 -11.71
C SER A 46 -15.47 0.81 -13.04
N ALA A 47 -15.59 2.14 -13.04
CA ALA A 47 -15.69 2.92 -14.27
C ALA A 47 -14.35 3.02 -15.04
N LEU A 48 -13.23 2.75 -14.38
CA LEU A 48 -11.87 2.97 -14.90
C LEU A 48 -11.08 1.68 -15.11
N THR A 49 -11.37 0.65 -14.34
CA THR A 49 -10.68 -0.65 -14.34
C THR A 49 -11.59 -1.75 -13.80
N THR A 50 -11.12 -3.00 -13.85
CA THR A 50 -11.85 -4.13 -13.26
C THR A 50 -11.58 -4.21 -11.76
N VAL A 51 -12.63 -4.01 -10.96
CA VAL A 51 -12.61 -4.29 -9.51
C VAL A 51 -13.37 -5.58 -9.26
N LYS A 52 -12.74 -6.52 -8.54
CA LYS A 52 -13.33 -7.80 -8.14
C LYS A 52 -13.47 -7.87 -6.62
N GLN A 53 -14.22 -8.85 -6.15
CA GLN A 53 -14.32 -9.18 -4.73
C GLN A 53 -13.95 -10.65 -4.49
N ARG A 54 -13.24 -10.92 -3.40
CA ARG A 54 -13.06 -12.29 -2.86
C ARG A 54 -14.23 -12.69 -1.96
N ALA A 55 -14.29 -13.97 -1.61
CA ALA A 55 -15.15 -14.44 -0.54
C ALA A 55 -14.88 -13.62 0.74
N GLY A 56 -15.94 -13.16 1.40
CA GLY A 56 -15.83 -12.23 2.54
C GLY A 56 -15.85 -10.74 2.16
N GLY A 57 -16.03 -10.39 0.87
CA GLY A 57 -16.28 -9.01 0.44
C GLY A 57 -15.04 -8.14 0.27
N VAL A 58 -13.84 -8.74 0.29
CA VAL A 58 -12.57 -8.03 0.09
C VAL A 58 -12.46 -7.59 -1.37
N ALA A 59 -12.50 -6.28 -1.60
CA ALA A 59 -12.40 -5.69 -2.93
C ALA A 59 -10.94 -5.46 -3.35
N PHE A 60 -10.62 -5.73 -4.62
CA PHE A 60 -9.29 -5.54 -5.19
C PHE A 60 -9.37 -5.16 -6.66
N ILE A 61 -8.36 -4.41 -7.14
CA ILE A 61 -8.20 -4.12 -8.57
C ILE A 61 -7.55 -5.34 -9.22
N ALA A 62 -8.19 -5.91 -10.24
CA ALA A 62 -7.69 -7.10 -10.89
C ALA A 62 -6.68 -6.75 -11.98
N VAL A 63 -5.50 -7.37 -11.90
CA VAL A 63 -4.52 -7.42 -13.00
C VAL A 63 -4.73 -8.68 -13.85
N PRO A 64 -4.32 -8.68 -15.13
CA PRO A 64 -4.48 -9.86 -16.00
C PRO A 64 -3.83 -11.14 -15.45
N ASP A 65 -2.58 -11.06 -14.98
CA ASP A 65 -1.84 -12.20 -14.42
C ASP A 65 -0.71 -11.68 -13.51
N ARG A 66 -0.86 -11.84 -12.18
CA ARG A 66 0.12 -11.32 -11.20
C ARG A 66 1.43 -12.09 -11.19
N ASP A 67 1.46 -13.30 -11.76
CA ASP A 67 2.65 -14.15 -11.81
C ASP A 67 3.49 -13.90 -13.08
N LYS A 68 3.10 -12.91 -13.91
CA LYS A 68 3.78 -12.54 -15.16
C LYS A 68 4.10 -11.06 -15.22
N ASP A 69 5.37 -10.72 -15.35
CA ASP A 69 5.86 -9.33 -15.38
C ASP A 69 5.16 -8.44 -16.44
N ASP A 70 4.84 -8.97 -17.62
CA ASP A 70 4.17 -8.22 -18.71
C ASP A 70 2.64 -8.14 -18.56
N ALA A 71 2.08 -8.77 -17.53
CA ALA A 71 0.65 -8.88 -17.28
C ALA A 71 0.25 -8.60 -15.82
N SER A 72 1.21 -8.17 -14.98
CA SER A 72 1.03 -7.85 -13.55
C SER A 72 0.56 -6.41 -13.31
N ALA A 73 0.21 -5.67 -14.36
CA ALA A 73 -0.30 -4.31 -14.26
C ALA A 73 -1.51 -4.07 -15.17
N VAL A 74 -2.38 -3.15 -14.75
CA VAL A 74 -3.55 -2.72 -15.51
C VAL A 74 -3.62 -1.20 -15.59
N ARG A 75 -3.67 -0.68 -16.82
CA ARG A 75 -3.91 0.74 -17.09
C ARG A 75 -5.36 1.10 -16.84
N PHE A 76 -5.60 2.25 -16.23
CA PHE A 76 -6.95 2.80 -16.09
C PHE A 76 -7.37 3.46 -17.40
N SER A 77 -8.67 3.40 -17.73
CA SER A 77 -9.21 4.05 -18.94
C SER A 77 -9.11 5.58 -18.90
N ALA A 78 -9.06 6.16 -17.70
CA ALA A 78 -8.71 7.55 -17.43
C ALA A 78 -8.05 7.66 -16.03
N PRO A 79 -7.28 8.73 -15.74
CA PRO A 79 -6.67 8.90 -14.43
C PRO A 79 -7.70 9.00 -13.29
N TYR A 80 -7.54 8.19 -12.24
CA TYR A 80 -8.30 8.33 -11.00
C TYR A 80 -7.66 9.42 -10.14
N GLN A 81 -8.43 10.41 -9.70
CA GLN A 81 -7.91 11.50 -8.87
C GLN A 81 -7.95 11.13 -7.39
N ASP A 82 -6.80 10.75 -6.84
CA ASP A 82 -6.65 10.42 -5.42
C ASP A 82 -6.07 11.60 -4.64
N ALA A 83 -6.95 12.40 -4.04
CA ALA A 83 -6.57 13.59 -3.26
C ALA A 83 -5.59 14.53 -4.01
N GLY A 84 -5.80 14.70 -5.32
CA GLY A 84 -4.98 15.53 -6.20
C GLY A 84 -3.79 14.81 -6.86
N VAL A 85 -3.64 13.50 -6.65
CA VAL A 85 -2.64 12.67 -7.32
C VAL A 85 -3.32 11.82 -8.42
N PRO A 86 -2.93 11.95 -9.69
CA PRO A 86 -3.53 11.18 -10.77
C PRO A 86 -2.97 9.75 -10.81
N LEU A 87 -3.76 8.75 -10.40
CA LEU A 87 -3.43 7.34 -10.52
C LEU A 87 -3.78 6.87 -11.95
N ILE A 88 -2.80 6.37 -12.70
CA ILE A 88 -2.97 5.99 -14.11
C ILE A 88 -2.97 4.48 -14.35
N ALA A 89 -2.48 3.71 -13.39
CA ALA A 89 -2.51 2.26 -13.40
C ALA A 89 -2.39 1.70 -11.99
N TYR A 90 -2.71 0.41 -11.88
CA TYR A 90 -2.47 -0.41 -10.70
C TYR A 90 -1.57 -1.58 -11.09
N PHE A 91 -0.63 -1.95 -10.21
CA PHE A 91 0.18 -3.15 -10.35
C PHE A 91 -0.03 -4.07 -9.16
N ASP A 92 0.08 -5.37 -9.40
CA ASP A 92 0.01 -6.44 -8.43
C ASP A 92 0.82 -7.62 -8.98
N GLU A 93 1.97 -7.87 -8.38
CA GLU A 93 2.96 -8.83 -8.84
C GLU A 93 3.31 -9.82 -7.72
N VAL A 94 3.50 -11.07 -8.12
CA VAL A 94 4.01 -12.16 -7.30
C VAL A 94 5.22 -12.71 -8.02
N ARG A 95 6.39 -12.67 -7.38
CA ARG A 95 7.62 -13.25 -7.90
C ARG A 95 8.18 -14.26 -6.92
N ASP A 96 8.56 -15.43 -7.42
CA ASP A 96 9.34 -16.39 -6.65
C ASP A 96 10.83 -16.04 -6.80
N ILE A 97 11.46 -15.65 -5.70
CA ILE A 97 12.88 -15.27 -5.65
C ILE A 97 13.75 -16.41 -5.10
N GLY A 98 13.26 -17.65 -5.19
CA GLY A 98 13.98 -18.87 -4.84
C GLY A 98 14.21 -19.00 -3.34
N ALA A 99 15.48 -19.18 -2.94
CA ALA A 99 15.83 -19.39 -1.53
C ALA A 99 15.50 -18.19 -0.61
N LEU A 100 15.28 -17.00 -1.19
CA LEU A 100 14.89 -15.78 -0.47
C LEU A 100 13.36 -15.70 -0.25
N GLY A 101 12.60 -16.65 -0.80
CA GLY A 101 11.16 -16.76 -0.62
C GLY A 101 10.37 -16.12 -1.76
N LYS A 102 9.24 -15.50 -1.41
CA LYS A 102 8.35 -14.86 -2.39
C LYS A 102 8.28 -13.37 -2.16
N TYR A 103 8.14 -12.64 -3.25
CA TYR A 103 7.98 -11.20 -3.30
C TYR A 103 6.56 -10.89 -3.79
N TYR A 104 5.76 -10.26 -2.94
CA TYR A 104 4.38 -9.85 -3.24
C TYR A 104 4.34 -8.33 -3.25
N ALA A 105 4.18 -7.69 -4.41
CA ALA A 105 4.12 -6.23 -4.47
C ALA A 105 2.86 -5.72 -5.17
N TRP A 106 2.33 -4.62 -4.68
CA TRP A 106 1.10 -4.03 -5.20
C TRP A 106 1.09 -2.53 -4.97
N GLY A 107 0.42 -1.81 -5.85
CA GLY A 107 0.35 -0.36 -5.72
C GLY A 107 -0.13 0.34 -6.96
N PHE A 108 0.12 1.64 -7.02
CA PHE A 108 -0.32 2.51 -8.10
C PHE A 108 0.86 3.05 -8.88
N ILE A 109 0.58 3.39 -10.14
CA ILE A 109 1.50 4.12 -10.99
C ILE A 109 0.93 5.51 -11.21
N VAL A 110 1.79 6.52 -11.09
CA VAL A 110 1.45 7.94 -11.21
C VAL A 110 2.40 8.61 -12.20
N PRO A 111 1.94 9.53 -13.05
CA PRO A 111 2.80 10.25 -13.97
C PRO A 111 3.69 11.25 -13.22
N GLY A 112 4.92 11.45 -13.69
CA GLY A 112 5.82 12.46 -13.15
C GLY A 112 7.22 11.93 -12.86
N LYS A 113 8.05 12.79 -12.27
CA LYS A 113 9.40 12.44 -11.84
C LYS A 113 9.38 12.00 -10.38
N LEU A 114 10.25 11.06 -10.04
CA LEU A 114 10.35 10.48 -8.71
C LEU A 114 10.28 11.51 -7.57
N ASP A 115 11.20 12.49 -7.55
CA ASP A 115 11.28 13.45 -6.45
C ASP A 115 10.05 14.37 -6.36
N ASP A 116 9.43 14.70 -7.49
CA ASP A 116 8.23 15.55 -7.52
C ASP A 116 7.04 14.79 -6.94
N VAL A 117 6.87 13.53 -7.37
CA VAL A 117 5.84 12.62 -6.87
C VAL A 117 6.05 12.35 -5.38
N ALA A 118 7.26 11.99 -4.96
CA ALA A 118 7.58 11.69 -3.57
C ALA A 118 7.22 12.87 -2.64
N ARG A 119 7.59 14.11 -3.02
CA ARG A 119 7.20 15.32 -2.27
C ARG A 119 5.69 15.54 -2.26
N GLN A 120 5.00 15.30 -3.37
CA GLN A 120 3.56 15.46 -3.47
C GLN A 120 2.79 14.50 -2.55
N VAL A 121 3.24 13.25 -2.46
CA VAL A 121 2.54 12.19 -1.70
C VAL A 121 2.97 12.11 -0.24
N ALA A 122 4.18 12.57 0.12
CA ALA A 122 4.73 12.49 1.47
C ALA A 122 3.77 12.90 2.61
N PRO A 123 2.96 13.98 2.49
CA PRO A 123 2.01 14.35 3.55
C PRO A 123 0.92 13.30 3.85
N ARG A 124 0.70 12.35 2.94
CA ARG A 124 -0.33 11.29 3.04
C ARG A 124 0.25 9.94 3.44
N ILE A 125 1.57 9.80 3.41
CA ILE A 125 2.25 8.54 3.73
C ILE A 125 2.14 8.26 5.23
N ALA A 126 1.69 7.05 5.57
CA ALA A 126 1.70 6.53 6.93
C ALA A 126 3.13 6.56 7.48
N GLU A 127 3.30 7.16 8.66
CA GLU A 127 4.60 7.37 9.27
C GLU A 127 5.61 8.10 8.34
N SER A 128 5.15 9.10 7.57
CA SER A 128 5.95 9.83 6.57
C SER A 128 7.33 10.33 7.06
N LYS A 129 7.52 10.57 8.36
CA LYS A 129 8.82 10.91 8.95
C LYS A 129 9.88 9.81 8.80
N ARG A 130 9.45 8.56 8.60
CA ARG A 130 10.30 7.38 8.38
C ARG A 130 10.57 7.12 6.90
N LEU A 131 9.92 7.83 5.99
CA LEU A 131 10.18 7.73 4.56
C LEU A 131 11.55 8.37 4.26
N ARG A 132 12.48 7.57 3.74
CA ARG A 132 13.86 7.99 3.47
C ARG A 132 14.17 7.89 1.99
N ALA A 133 14.87 8.88 1.44
CA ALA A 133 15.48 8.75 0.12
C ALA A 133 16.79 7.96 0.23
N THR A 134 16.95 6.93 -0.58
CA THR A 134 18.17 6.11 -0.68
C THR A 134 18.33 5.65 -2.12
N GLU A 135 19.52 5.77 -2.71
CA GLU A 135 19.86 5.12 -4.00
C GLU A 135 18.85 5.30 -5.15
N GLY A 136 18.18 6.45 -5.25
CA GLY A 136 17.20 6.69 -6.32
C GLY A 136 15.80 6.09 -6.06
N VAL A 137 15.48 5.79 -4.81
CA VAL A 137 14.15 5.35 -4.35
C VAL A 137 13.81 6.02 -3.02
N TYR A 138 12.52 6.13 -2.70
CA TYR A 138 12.07 6.44 -1.34
C TYR A 138 11.53 5.19 -0.68
N VAL A 139 12.02 4.89 0.51
CA VAL A 139 11.73 3.65 1.22
C VAL A 139 11.23 3.90 2.64
N ARG A 140 10.26 3.08 3.08
CA ARG A 140 9.89 2.87 4.48
C ARG A 140 9.67 1.38 4.69
N SER A 141 10.33 0.79 5.67
CA SER A 141 10.28 -0.66 5.90
C SER A 141 9.92 -1.02 7.34
N GLU A 142 9.35 -2.20 7.50
CA GLU A 142 9.11 -2.81 8.79
C GLU A 142 9.42 -4.30 8.68
N GLN A 143 9.95 -4.88 9.76
CA GLN A 143 10.31 -6.29 9.82
C GLN A 143 9.43 -7.00 10.85
N TRP A 144 9.05 -8.25 10.55
CA TRP A 144 8.34 -9.10 11.48
C TRP A 144 9.29 -9.65 12.55
N LYS A 145 9.09 -9.24 13.80
CA LYS A 145 9.90 -9.62 14.96
C LYS A 145 9.00 -9.82 16.16
N ASP A 146 9.21 -10.90 16.91
CA ASP A 146 8.50 -11.19 18.16
C ASP A 146 6.96 -11.13 18.02
N GLY A 147 6.44 -11.65 16.90
CA GLY A 147 4.99 -11.73 16.64
C GLY A 147 4.32 -10.41 16.27
N HIS A 148 5.08 -9.37 15.92
CA HIS A 148 4.52 -8.10 15.46
C HIS A 148 5.45 -7.38 14.46
N TRP A 149 4.89 -6.39 13.75
CA TRP A 149 5.65 -5.53 12.86
C TRP A 149 6.42 -4.47 13.65
N GLN A 150 7.73 -4.38 13.41
CA GLN A 150 8.61 -3.38 14.02
C GLN A 150 9.26 -2.53 12.95
N ALA A 151 9.43 -1.24 13.24
CA ALA A 151 10.15 -0.31 12.39
C ALA A 151 11.56 -0.83 12.05
N ASP A 152 11.90 -0.84 10.76
CA ASP A 152 13.25 -1.07 10.29
C ASP A 152 13.67 0.08 9.37
N ASP A 153 14.55 0.95 9.86
CA ASP A 153 15.04 2.11 9.11
C ASP A 153 16.44 1.85 8.52
N GLN A 154 16.90 0.58 8.46
CA GLN A 154 18.21 0.22 7.92
C GLN A 154 18.15 -0.25 6.46
N LEU A 155 16.98 -0.64 5.96
CA LEU A 155 16.83 -1.15 4.61
C LEU A 155 17.17 -0.07 3.56
N THR A 156 18.04 -0.42 2.60
CA THR A 156 18.15 0.28 1.32
C THR A 156 17.27 -0.47 0.32
N GLY A 157 16.61 0.24 -0.61
CA GLY A 157 15.56 -0.37 -1.47
C GLY A 157 15.98 -1.62 -2.25
N ASP A 158 17.29 -1.82 -2.44
CA ASP A 158 17.87 -2.92 -3.21
C ASP A 158 18.38 -4.10 -2.35
N THR A 159 18.22 -4.04 -1.02
CA THR A 159 18.70 -5.10 -0.13
C THR A 159 17.65 -6.22 0.00
N PRO A 160 17.97 -7.47 -0.38
CA PRO A 160 17.05 -8.59 -0.18
C PRO A 160 16.87 -8.90 1.32
N PRO A 161 15.70 -9.43 1.71
CA PRO A 161 15.44 -9.78 3.11
C PRO A 161 16.43 -10.85 3.58
N ALA A 162 16.87 -10.75 4.83
CA ALA A 162 17.75 -11.75 5.43
C ALA A 162 17.03 -13.12 5.51
N PRO A 163 17.74 -14.26 5.37
CA PRO A 163 17.12 -15.58 5.46
C PRO A 163 16.30 -15.77 6.74
N GLY A 164 15.08 -16.28 6.61
CA GLY A 164 14.16 -16.50 7.74
C GLY A 164 13.43 -15.24 8.23
N THR A 165 13.69 -14.08 7.65
CA THR A 165 12.99 -12.83 8.00
C THR A 165 11.84 -12.55 7.04
N VAL A 166 10.93 -11.68 7.48
CA VAL A 166 9.82 -11.17 6.67
C VAL A 166 9.79 -9.66 6.83
N GLU A 167 9.69 -8.97 5.71
CA GLU A 167 9.67 -7.51 5.66
C GLU A 167 8.46 -7.05 4.88
N ARG A 168 7.88 -5.92 5.31
CA ARG A 168 6.97 -5.12 4.51
C ARG A 168 7.65 -3.81 4.15
N VAL A 169 7.59 -3.42 2.90
CA VAL A 169 8.34 -2.27 2.38
C VAL A 169 7.42 -1.40 1.53
N LEU A 170 7.33 -0.12 1.84
CA LEU A 170 6.80 0.89 0.93
C LEU A 170 7.96 1.41 0.07
N LEU A 171 7.79 1.36 -1.24
CA LEU A 171 8.71 1.92 -2.23
C LEU A 171 8.00 2.99 -3.06
N ILE A 172 8.72 4.08 -3.33
CA ILE A 172 8.39 5.06 -4.35
C ILE A 172 9.62 5.16 -5.26
N GLU A 173 9.48 4.70 -6.49
CA GLU A 173 10.58 4.57 -7.44
C GLU A 173 10.09 4.79 -8.88
N ASP A 174 11.02 5.01 -9.81
CA ASP A 174 10.65 5.10 -11.23
C ASP A 174 9.93 3.81 -11.66
N ALA A 175 8.84 3.99 -12.41
CA ALA A 175 8.07 2.85 -12.90
C ALA A 175 8.86 2.08 -13.97
N GLU A 176 8.55 0.78 -14.11
CA GLU A 176 9.15 -0.09 -15.11
C GLU A 176 8.98 0.45 -16.55
N PRO A 177 9.77 -0.03 -17.55
CA PRO A 177 9.74 0.47 -18.93
C PRO A 177 8.35 0.49 -19.60
N GLY A 178 7.40 -0.32 -19.12
CA GLY A 178 6.00 -0.28 -19.55
C GLY A 178 5.27 1.03 -19.23
N PHE A 179 5.82 1.90 -18.37
CA PHE A 179 5.26 3.18 -17.92
C PHE A 179 6.32 4.30 -17.93
N PRO A 180 6.83 4.69 -19.10
CA PRO A 180 7.91 5.67 -19.19
C PRO A 180 7.48 7.03 -18.63
N GLY A 181 8.36 7.66 -17.84
CA GLY A 181 8.11 8.97 -17.23
C GLY A 181 7.04 8.93 -16.13
N ALA A 182 6.85 7.78 -15.51
CA ALA A 182 5.96 7.57 -14.38
C ALA A 182 6.73 7.00 -13.19
N VAL A 183 6.10 7.07 -12.03
CA VAL A 183 6.60 6.60 -10.74
C VAL A 183 5.63 5.54 -10.24
N ARG A 184 6.17 4.44 -9.70
CA ARG A 184 5.37 3.46 -8.97
C ARG A 184 5.45 3.76 -7.48
N ILE A 185 4.30 3.74 -6.83
CA ILE A 185 4.15 3.83 -5.37
C ILE A 185 3.50 2.53 -4.94
N GLY A 186 4.21 1.70 -4.21
CA GLY A 186 3.68 0.40 -3.82
C GLY A 186 4.27 -0.16 -2.56
N CYS A 187 3.54 -1.12 -2.03
CA CYS A 187 3.98 -1.93 -0.91
C CYS A 187 4.42 -3.29 -1.42
N SER A 188 5.42 -3.86 -0.75
CA SER A 188 5.81 -5.25 -0.89
C SER A 188 5.72 -5.98 0.45
N LEU A 189 5.50 -7.28 0.37
CA LEU A 189 5.72 -8.26 1.43
C LEU A 189 6.72 -9.28 0.89
N GLN A 190 7.87 -9.41 1.53
CA GLN A 190 9.02 -10.14 1.00
C GLN A 190 9.72 -10.99 2.06
N GLY A 191 10.39 -12.05 1.62
CA GLY A 191 11.14 -12.96 2.49
C GLY A 191 10.40 -14.27 2.75
N SER A 192 10.50 -14.77 3.98
CA SER A 192 9.92 -16.04 4.44
C SER A 192 8.42 -15.94 4.75
N VAL A 193 7.65 -15.35 3.82
CA VAL A 193 6.22 -15.06 3.97
C VAL A 193 5.41 -16.35 4.12
N THR A 194 4.56 -16.43 5.16
CA THR A 194 3.70 -17.60 5.41
C THR A 194 2.28 -17.40 4.86
N ALA A 195 1.54 -18.50 4.69
CA ALA A 195 0.14 -18.44 4.25
C ALA A 195 -0.76 -17.69 5.26
N GLU A 196 -0.48 -17.77 6.56
CA GLU A 196 -1.21 -17.04 7.60
C GLU A 196 -0.97 -15.52 7.51
N MET A 197 0.28 -15.12 7.23
CA MET A 197 0.61 -13.72 6.97
C MET A 197 -0.13 -13.23 5.71
N LEU A 198 -0.15 -14.01 4.63
CA LEU A 198 -0.89 -13.63 3.42
C LEU A 198 -2.39 -13.48 3.69
N ALA A 199 -3.01 -14.41 4.42
CA ALA A 199 -4.43 -14.31 4.77
C ALA A 199 -4.77 -13.04 5.55
N THR A 200 -3.80 -12.48 6.28
CA THR A 200 -3.97 -11.24 7.07
C THR A 200 -3.62 -9.99 6.27
N GLU A 201 -2.48 -9.97 5.60
CA GLU A 201 -1.90 -8.78 4.95
C GLU A 201 -2.35 -8.60 3.50
N ARG A 202 -2.59 -9.72 2.80
CA ARG A 202 -3.04 -9.80 1.41
C ARG A 202 -4.30 -10.64 1.26
N PRO A 203 -5.41 -10.27 1.93
CA PRO A 203 -6.67 -11.01 1.85
C PRO A 203 -7.33 -10.99 0.46
N ASP A 204 -6.74 -10.28 -0.51
CA ASP A 204 -7.10 -10.35 -1.93
C ASP A 204 -6.54 -11.59 -2.64
N LEU A 205 -5.49 -12.24 -2.11
CA LEU A 205 -4.87 -13.41 -2.71
C LEU A 205 -5.75 -14.66 -2.58
#